data_AF-A0A3F2U1Q7-F1
#
_entry.id   AF-A0A3F2U1Q7-F1
#
_cell.length_a   1.000
_cell.length_b   1.000
_cell.length_c   1.000
_cell.angle_alpha   90.00
_cell.angle_beta   90.00
_cell.angle_gamma   90.00
#
_symmetry.space_group_name_H-M   'P 1'
#
loop_
_entity.id
_entity.type
_entity.pdbx_description
1 polymer ?
#
loop_
_entity_poly.entity_id
_entity_poly.type
_entity_poly.pdbx_seq_one_letter_code
_entity_poly.pdbx_strand_id
1 'polypeptide(L)'
;MSTEELRQLRLENHYLEEQLQSVTAEAEAFRLSLAEYLEPRSRPRTEVLVAVQLLASTAGLPAHCDRRKCRRAGLCHADDAADPACREHWPQALLDTLMDMAAGIELSALCREREQAALHAFACRQLGVTPGHEPARKTGKPGCAPRKDRLTRPKPNGQAQGHGPAQASRP
;
A
#
# COMPACT_ATOMS: atom_id res chain seq x y z
N MET A 1 6.59 26.75 -57.81
CA MET A 1 6.59 25.40 -57.23
C MET A 1 6.72 24.38 -58.34
N SER A 2 7.77 23.58 -58.29
CA SER A 2 8.01 22.50 -59.26
C SER A 2 7.18 21.26 -58.93
N THR A 3 6.97 20.39 -59.91
CA THR A 3 6.29 19.09 -59.71
C THR A 3 7.05 18.19 -58.74
N GLU A 4 8.38 18.34 -58.66
CA GLU A 4 9.23 17.58 -57.75
C GLU A 4 9.08 18.07 -56.30
N GLU A 5 9.03 19.40 -56.09
CA GLU A 5 8.73 19.99 -54.78
C GLU A 5 7.36 19.54 -54.25
N LEU A 6 6.36 19.45 -55.14
CA LEU A 6 5.01 19.03 -54.80
C LEU A 6 4.93 17.53 -54.47
N ARG A 7 5.79 16.71 -55.08
CA ARG A 7 5.95 15.29 -54.77
C ARG A 7 6.66 15.08 -53.43
N GLN A 8 7.74 15.83 -53.19
CA GLN A 8 8.49 15.84 -51.93
C GLN A 8 7.58 16.17 -50.75
N LEU A 9 6.80 17.25 -50.85
CA LEU A 9 5.86 17.68 -49.81
C LEU A 9 4.75 16.66 -49.52
N ARG A 10 4.31 15.88 -50.52
CA ARG A 10 3.32 14.82 -50.32
C ARG A 10 3.91 13.64 -49.56
N LEU A 11 5.14 13.26 -49.85
CA LEU A 11 5.85 12.19 -49.12
C LEU A 11 6.13 12.59 -47.68
N GLU A 12 6.55 13.84 -47.46
CA GLU A 12 6.78 14.38 -46.12
C GLU A 12 5.49 14.46 -45.31
N ASN A 13 4.38 14.93 -45.90
CA ASN A 13 3.08 14.91 -45.22
C ASN A 13 2.65 13.49 -44.85
N HIS A 14 2.81 12.53 -45.77
CA HIS A 14 2.44 11.15 -45.50
C HIS A 14 3.26 10.55 -44.34
N TYR A 15 4.57 10.79 -44.33
CA TYR A 15 5.44 10.36 -43.23
C TYR A 15 5.04 10.99 -41.89
N LEU A 16 4.75 12.29 -41.88
CA LEU A 16 4.31 12.99 -40.66
C LEU A 16 2.95 12.49 -40.18
N GLU A 17 2.02 12.18 -41.08
CA GLU A 17 0.73 11.57 -40.76
C GLU A 17 0.90 10.19 -40.11
N GLU A 18 1.79 9.35 -40.64
CA GLU A 18 2.12 8.05 -40.04
C GLU A 18 2.75 8.19 -38.64
N GLN A 19 3.69 9.14 -38.47
CA GLN A 19 4.29 9.42 -37.16
C GLN A 19 3.25 9.92 -36.15
N LEU A 20 2.37 10.83 -36.57
CA LEU A 20 1.28 11.34 -35.73
C LEU A 20 0.33 10.22 -35.30
N GLN A 21 -0.04 9.32 -36.21
CA GLN A 21 -0.87 8.16 -35.91
C GLN A 21 -0.20 7.23 -34.90
N SER A 22 1.10 6.95 -35.05
CA SER A 22 1.86 6.12 -34.10
C SER A 22 1.90 6.74 -32.71
N VAL A 23 2.26 8.01 -32.59
CA VAL A 23 2.34 8.71 -31.31
C VAL A 23 0.96 8.80 -30.64
N THR A 24 -0.09 9.04 -31.42
CA THR A 24 -1.46 9.09 -30.90
C THR A 24 -1.90 7.73 -30.35
N ALA A 25 -1.62 6.64 -31.08
CA ALA A 25 -1.93 5.29 -30.64
C ALA A 25 -1.17 4.91 -29.36
N GLU A 26 0.11 5.26 -29.27
CA GLU A 26 0.92 5.04 -28.05
C GLU A 26 0.41 5.87 -26.86
N ALA A 27 0.04 7.13 -27.09
CA ALA A 27 -0.51 8.00 -26.07
C ALA A 27 -1.86 7.46 -25.54
N GLU A 28 -2.72 6.94 -26.42
CA GLU A 28 -3.97 6.29 -26.02
C GLU A 28 -3.73 5.00 -25.23
N ALA A 29 -2.81 4.15 -25.68
CA ALA A 29 -2.43 2.92 -24.96
C ALA A 29 -1.86 3.24 -23.57
N PHE A 30 -1.04 4.29 -23.47
CA PHE A 30 -0.50 4.77 -22.20
C PHE A 30 -1.59 5.35 -21.29
N ARG A 31 -2.53 6.13 -21.84
CA ARG A 31 -3.68 6.67 -21.10
C ARG A 31 -4.58 5.56 -20.57
N LEU A 32 -4.88 4.53 -21.37
CA LEU A 32 -5.68 3.38 -20.96
C LEU A 32 -4.98 2.57 -19.87
N SER A 33 -3.67 2.34 -20.02
CA SER A 33 -2.87 1.71 -18.98
C SER A 33 -2.92 2.53 -17.68
N LEU A 34 -2.73 3.85 -17.77
CA LEU A 34 -2.84 4.74 -16.61
C LEU A 34 -4.24 4.71 -15.98
N ALA A 35 -5.32 4.60 -16.76
CA ALA A 35 -6.68 4.61 -16.21
C ALA A 35 -6.93 3.44 -15.25
N GLU A 36 -6.42 2.25 -15.55
CA GLU A 36 -6.50 1.08 -14.65
C GLU A 36 -5.71 1.31 -13.35
N TYR A 37 -4.55 1.98 -13.43
CA TYR A 37 -3.73 2.30 -12.25
C TYR A 37 -4.25 3.50 -11.44
N LEU A 38 -4.96 4.42 -12.08
CA LEU A 38 -5.54 5.61 -11.47
C LEU A 38 -6.94 5.35 -10.90
N GLU A 39 -7.48 4.14 -11.04
CA GLU A 39 -8.75 3.78 -10.43
C GLU A 39 -8.63 3.92 -8.90
N PRO A 40 -9.54 4.67 -8.25
CA PRO A 40 -9.44 4.92 -6.82
C PRO A 40 -9.41 3.61 -6.04
N ARG A 41 -8.36 3.41 -5.23
CA ARG A 41 -8.28 2.25 -4.36
C ARG A 41 -9.47 2.26 -3.40
N SER A 42 -10.03 1.09 -3.14
CA SER A 42 -11.10 0.92 -2.14
C SER A 42 -10.66 1.24 -0.71
N ARG A 43 -9.34 1.25 -0.45
CA ARG A 43 -8.74 1.70 0.79
C ARG A 43 -7.43 2.46 0.52
N PRO A 44 -7.15 3.53 1.28
CA PRO A 44 -5.87 4.23 1.21
C PRO A 44 -4.71 3.30 1.60
N ARG A 45 -3.53 3.55 1.04
CA ARG A 45 -2.30 2.85 1.45
C ARG A 45 -1.94 3.19 2.89
N THR A 46 -1.24 2.28 3.56
CA THR A 46 -0.78 2.45 4.94
C THR A 46 0.08 3.71 5.11
N GLU A 47 0.93 4.01 4.12
CA GLU A 47 1.77 5.20 4.12
C GLU A 47 0.95 6.50 4.12
N VAL A 48 -0.19 6.52 3.41
CA VAL A 48 -1.13 7.65 3.43
C VAL A 48 -1.75 7.78 4.82
N LEU A 49 -2.16 6.68 5.45
CA LEU A 49 -2.70 6.69 6.81
C LEU A 49 -1.68 7.20 7.84
N VAL A 50 -0.40 6.84 7.69
CA VAL A 50 0.68 7.36 8.53
C VAL A 50 0.88 8.87 8.30
N ALA A 51 0.82 9.34 7.05
CA ALA A 51 0.92 10.76 6.74
C ALA A 51 -0.24 11.56 7.37
N VAL A 52 -1.48 11.04 7.30
CA VAL A 52 -2.65 11.62 7.98
C VAL A 52 -2.41 11.72 9.48
N GLN A 53 -1.96 10.63 10.11
CA GLN A 53 -1.71 10.60 11.54
C GLN A 53 -0.63 11.61 11.96
N LEU A 54 0.46 11.69 11.20
CA LEU A 54 1.55 12.62 11.46
C LEU A 54 1.09 14.08 11.35
N LEU A 55 0.47 14.45 10.22
CA LEU A 55 0.00 15.81 9.97
C LEU A 55 -1.04 16.26 11.00
N ALA A 56 -1.99 15.39 11.33
CA ALA A 56 -3.00 15.70 12.32
C ALA A 56 -2.39 15.92 13.71
N SER A 57 -1.45 15.06 14.12
CA SER A 57 -0.80 15.18 15.43
C SER A 57 0.10 16.40 15.54
N THR A 58 0.87 16.73 14.50
CA THR A 58 1.72 17.94 14.51
C THR A 58 0.89 19.22 14.53
N ALA A 59 -0.29 19.20 13.89
CA ALA A 59 -1.23 20.32 13.92
C ALA A 59 -2.13 20.36 15.18
N GLY A 60 -1.99 19.41 16.10
CA GLY A 60 -2.79 19.38 17.34
C GLY A 60 -4.29 19.10 17.12
N LEU A 61 -4.66 18.56 15.96
CA LEU A 61 -6.06 18.24 15.64
C LEU A 61 -6.70 17.21 16.60
N PRO A 62 -5.97 16.18 17.09
CA PRO A 62 -6.56 15.20 18.00
C PRO A 62 -7.15 15.81 19.27
N ALA A 63 -6.65 16.95 19.77
CA ALA A 63 -7.16 17.61 20.97
C ALA A 63 -8.58 18.17 20.78
N HIS A 64 -8.92 18.55 19.55
CA HIS A 64 -10.18 19.20 19.19
C HIS A 64 -11.16 18.23 18.51
N CYS A 65 -10.69 17.06 18.09
CA CYS A 65 -11.51 16.06 17.42
C CYS A 65 -12.65 15.53 18.31
N ASP A 66 -13.85 15.37 17.75
CA ASP A 66 -15.03 14.81 18.44
C ASP A 66 -14.85 13.37 18.93
N ARG A 67 -13.93 12.62 18.32
CA ARG A 67 -13.63 11.24 18.73
C ARG A 67 -12.78 11.20 20.00
N ARG A 68 -13.35 10.67 21.09
CA ARG A 68 -12.66 10.46 22.38
C ARG A 68 -11.37 9.64 22.26
N LYS A 69 -11.33 8.65 21.34
CA LYS A 69 -10.13 7.84 21.09
C LYS A 69 -8.97 8.71 20.59
N CYS A 70 -9.22 9.60 19.63
CA CYS A 70 -8.21 10.53 19.12
C CYS A 70 -7.69 11.45 20.22
N ARG A 71 -8.60 12.08 20.98
CA ARG A 71 -8.22 12.96 22.12
C ARG A 71 -7.35 12.25 23.14
N ARG A 72 -7.73 11.02 23.55
CA ARG A 72 -7.01 10.26 24.57
C ARG A 72 -5.62 9.82 24.10
N ALA A 73 -5.47 9.45 22.83
CA ALA A 73 -4.22 8.96 22.27
C ALA A 73 -3.28 10.09 21.82
N GLY A 74 -3.78 11.32 21.65
CA GLY A 74 -3.03 12.41 21.02
C GLY A 74 -2.73 12.16 19.54
N LEU A 75 -3.46 11.22 18.92
CA LEU A 75 -3.21 10.69 17.59
C LEU A 75 -4.51 10.61 16.81
N CYS A 76 -4.47 10.96 15.52
CA CYS A 76 -5.63 10.77 14.66
C CYS A 76 -5.79 9.28 14.31
N HIS A 77 -7.01 8.77 14.48
CA HIS A 77 -7.42 7.40 14.10
C HIS A 77 -8.44 7.45 12.94
N ALA A 78 -8.25 8.35 11.99
CA ALA A 78 -9.05 8.35 10.79
C ALA A 78 -8.60 7.15 9.93
N ASP A 79 -9.49 6.18 9.75
CA ASP A 79 -9.23 4.99 8.91
C ASP A 79 -9.31 5.34 7.41
N ASP A 80 -9.80 6.54 7.11
CA ASP A 80 -9.82 7.18 5.81
C ASP A 80 -9.28 8.61 5.96
N ALA A 81 -8.36 9.01 5.08
CA ALA A 81 -7.85 10.39 5.01
C ALA A 81 -8.98 11.43 4.86
N ALA A 82 -10.13 10.99 4.31
CA ALA A 82 -11.32 11.79 4.13
C ALA A 82 -12.45 11.47 5.12
N ASP A 83 -12.16 10.85 6.28
CA ASP A 83 -13.19 10.57 7.28
C ASP A 83 -13.98 11.86 7.61
N PRO A 84 -15.25 11.94 7.19
CA PRO A 84 -15.99 13.20 7.17
C PRO A 84 -16.18 13.77 8.58
N ALA A 85 -16.16 12.91 9.61
CA ALA A 85 -16.27 13.33 11.01
C ALA A 85 -15.04 14.10 11.51
N CYS A 86 -13.88 13.93 10.86
CA CYS A 86 -12.66 14.63 11.23
C CYS A 86 -12.41 15.85 10.34
N ARG A 87 -12.94 15.85 9.11
CA ARG A 87 -12.63 16.81 8.04
C ARG A 87 -12.88 18.28 8.40
N GLU A 88 -13.94 18.57 9.16
CA GLU A 88 -14.28 19.94 9.56
C GLU A 88 -13.18 20.62 10.39
N HIS A 89 -12.31 19.82 11.02
CA HIS A 89 -11.26 20.32 11.89
C HIS A 89 -9.92 20.50 11.15
N TRP A 90 -9.86 20.18 9.86
CA TRP A 90 -8.65 20.31 9.06
C TRP A 90 -8.60 21.67 8.35
N PRO A 91 -7.64 22.56 8.70
CA PRO A 91 -7.31 23.71 7.88
C PRO A 91 -7.05 23.32 6.42
N GLN A 92 -7.54 24.13 5.48
CA GLN A 92 -7.38 23.86 4.04
C GLN A 92 -5.92 23.62 3.64
N ALA A 93 -4.99 24.42 4.17
CA ALA A 93 -3.56 24.25 3.87
C ALA A 93 -3.01 22.86 4.27
N LEU A 94 -3.53 22.26 5.34
CA LEU A 94 -3.14 20.90 5.75
C LEU A 94 -3.79 19.84 4.86
N LEU A 95 -5.02 20.08 4.37
CA LEU A 95 -5.64 19.21 3.38
C LEU A 95 -4.87 19.23 2.06
N ASP A 96 -4.49 20.41 1.57
CA ASP A 96 -3.70 20.54 0.34
C ASP A 96 -2.37 19.79 0.47
N THR A 97 -1.67 19.99 1.60
CA THR A 97 -0.44 19.26 1.92
C THR A 97 -0.67 17.74 1.94
N LEU A 98 -1.76 17.28 2.56
CA LEU A 98 -2.09 15.87 2.63
C LEU A 98 -2.38 15.29 1.22
N MET A 99 -3.06 16.04 0.36
CA MET A 99 -3.34 15.63 -1.01
C MET A 99 -2.06 15.51 -1.83
N ASP A 100 -1.13 16.46 -1.70
CA ASP A 100 0.19 16.40 -2.36
C ASP A 100 1.00 15.20 -1.88
N MET A 101 1.03 14.95 -0.56
CA MET A 101 1.69 13.77 0.01
C MET A 101 1.06 12.47 -0.49
N ALA A 102 -0.27 12.38 -0.50
CA ALA A 102 -0.99 11.20 -0.96
C ALA A 102 -0.69 10.92 -2.45
N ALA A 103 -0.71 11.95 -3.29
CA ALA A 103 -0.35 11.83 -4.71
C ALA A 103 1.10 11.34 -4.88
N GLY A 104 2.06 11.91 -4.15
CA GLY A 104 3.46 11.50 -4.18
C GLY A 104 3.67 10.05 -3.73
N ILE A 105 2.96 9.62 -2.68
CA ILE A 105 3.00 8.24 -2.17
C ILE A 105 2.47 7.26 -3.22
N GLU A 106 1.32 7.56 -3.83
CA GLU A 106 0.72 6.69 -4.85
C GLU A 106 1.61 6.60 -6.10
N LEU A 107 2.16 7.73 -6.58
CA LEU A 107 3.09 7.75 -7.71
C LEU A 107 4.36 6.94 -7.41
N SER A 108 4.95 7.10 -6.22
CA SER A 108 6.12 6.33 -5.80
C SER A 108 5.83 4.83 -5.72
N ALA A 109 4.65 4.46 -5.21
CA ALA A 109 4.24 3.06 -5.15
C ALA A 109 4.04 2.47 -6.55
N LEU A 110 3.45 3.23 -7.48
CA LEU A 110 3.31 2.82 -8.87
C LEU A 110 4.66 2.57 -9.54
N CYS A 111 5.63 3.47 -9.34
CA CYS A 111 6.99 3.28 -9.86
C CYS A 111 7.61 1.98 -9.32
N ARG A 112 7.50 1.72 -8.01
CA ARG A 112 8.01 0.49 -7.39
C ARG A 112 7.33 -0.77 -7.92
N GLU A 113 6.01 -0.74 -8.09
CA GLU A 113 5.24 -1.87 -8.63
C GLU A 113 5.67 -2.16 -10.09
N ARG A 114 5.89 -1.12 -10.90
CA ARG A 114 6.41 -1.27 -12.28
C ARG A 114 7.81 -1.84 -12.33
N GLU A 115 8.73 -1.34 -11.49
CA GLU A 115 10.09 -1.86 -11.39
C GLU A 115 10.09 -3.34 -10.99
N GLN A 116 9.28 -3.69 -10.00
CA GLN A 116 9.17 -5.08 -9.53
C GLN A 116 8.57 -6.00 -10.60
N ALA A 117 7.56 -5.54 -11.34
CA ALA A 117 7.00 -6.29 -12.47
C ALA A 117 8.03 -6.48 -13.60
N ALA A 118 8.84 -5.46 -13.90
CA ALA A 118 9.89 -5.54 -14.90
C ALA A 118 10.99 -6.53 -14.49
N LEU A 119 11.43 -6.49 -13.22
CA LEU A 119 12.39 -7.44 -12.66
C LEU A 119 11.85 -8.86 -12.66
N HIS A 120 10.58 -9.05 -12.28
CA HIS A 120 9.91 -10.35 -12.33
C HIS A 120 9.86 -10.89 -13.76
N ALA A 121 9.45 -10.08 -14.73
CA ALA A 121 9.42 -10.48 -16.14
C ALA A 121 10.82 -10.84 -16.67
N PHE A 122 11.86 -10.09 -16.27
CA PHE A 122 13.25 -10.43 -16.60
C PHE A 122 13.67 -11.76 -16.00
N ALA A 123 13.39 -11.99 -14.71
CA ALA A 123 13.72 -13.24 -14.03
C ALA A 123 12.98 -14.45 -14.66
N CYS A 124 11.69 -14.32 -14.98
CA CYS A 124 10.93 -15.36 -15.68
C CYS A 124 11.55 -15.72 -17.04
N ARG A 125 11.98 -14.71 -17.83
CA ARG A 125 12.67 -14.93 -19.11
C ARG A 125 13.99 -15.69 -18.93
N GLN A 126 14.79 -15.31 -17.93
CA GLN A 126 16.09 -15.95 -17.67
C GLN A 126 15.95 -17.38 -17.12
N LEU A 127 14.94 -17.64 -16.30
CA LEU A 127 14.71 -18.93 -15.67
C LEU A 127 13.89 -19.90 -16.54
N GLY A 128 13.46 -19.48 -17.74
CA GLY A 128 12.58 -20.27 -18.60
C GLY A 128 11.21 -20.58 -17.97
N VAL A 129 10.82 -19.85 -16.92
CA VAL A 129 9.55 -20.01 -16.24
C VAL A 129 8.51 -19.19 -16.99
N THR A 130 7.67 -19.87 -17.75
CA THR A 130 6.48 -19.25 -18.34
C THR A 130 5.50 -18.88 -17.21
N PRO A 131 4.99 -17.63 -17.16
CA PRO A 131 3.93 -17.27 -16.22
C PRO A 131 2.70 -18.14 -16.56
N GLY A 132 2.38 -19.09 -15.68
CA GLY A 132 1.27 -20.05 -15.89
C GLY A 132 1.61 -21.51 -15.60
N HIS A 133 2.89 -21.87 -15.39
CA HIS A 133 3.21 -23.23 -14.93
C HIS A 133 3.14 -23.31 -13.40
N GLU A 134 1.93 -23.45 -12.86
CA GLU A 134 1.80 -23.96 -11.50
C GLU A 134 2.37 -25.39 -11.47
N PRO A 135 3.34 -25.71 -10.59
CA PRO A 135 3.63 -27.11 -10.32
C PRO A 135 2.37 -27.70 -9.73
N ALA A 136 1.71 -28.59 -10.49
CA ALA A 136 0.48 -29.25 -10.10
C ALA A 136 0.59 -29.74 -8.65
N ARG A 137 -0.08 -29.03 -7.73
CA ARG A 137 -0.24 -29.49 -6.35
C ARG A 137 -1.02 -30.79 -6.47
N LYS A 138 -0.32 -31.92 -6.28
CA LYS A 138 -0.96 -33.21 -6.05
C LYS A 138 -1.91 -33.04 -4.87
N THR A 139 -3.19 -32.92 -5.17
CA THR A 139 -4.31 -32.98 -4.23
C THR A 139 -4.36 -34.38 -3.63
N GLY A 140 -3.46 -34.66 -2.70
CA GLY A 140 -3.61 -35.75 -1.75
C GLY A 140 -4.47 -35.27 -0.59
N LYS A 141 -5.79 -35.44 -0.70
CA LYS A 141 -6.62 -35.58 0.50
C LYS A 141 -6.33 -36.97 1.09
N PRO A 142 -6.06 -37.05 2.40
CA PRO A 142 -6.78 -38.01 3.21
C PRO A 142 -7.65 -37.25 4.22
N GLY A 143 -8.96 -37.50 4.16
CA GLY A 143 -9.91 -36.99 5.14
C GLY A 143 -9.87 -37.77 6.45
N CYS A 144 -10.43 -37.12 7.49
CA CYS A 144 -10.95 -37.66 8.77
C CYS A 144 -9.95 -38.33 9.72
N ALA A 145 -9.89 -38.07 11.04
CA ALA A 145 -10.52 -37.13 11.97
C ALA A 145 -9.68 -37.20 13.31
N PRO A 146 -10.09 -36.62 14.46
CA PRO A 146 -9.21 -35.90 15.38
C PRO A 146 -8.41 -36.80 16.34
N ARG A 147 -7.17 -36.41 16.67
CA ARG A 147 -6.43 -36.96 17.81
C ARG A 147 -6.14 -35.85 18.82
N LYS A 148 -6.87 -35.89 19.94
CA LYS A 148 -6.54 -35.18 21.17
C LYS A 148 -5.27 -35.80 21.75
N ASP A 149 -4.11 -35.22 21.46
CA ASP A 149 -2.90 -35.54 22.22
C ASP A 149 -2.43 -34.29 22.98
N ARG A 150 -2.86 -34.33 24.24
CA ARG A 150 -2.51 -33.55 25.42
C ARG A 150 -0.99 -33.45 25.57
N LEU A 151 -0.37 -32.37 25.09
CA LEU A 151 0.95 -31.96 25.55
C LEU A 151 0.79 -31.06 26.79
N THR A 152 0.79 -31.75 27.93
CA THR A 152 1.04 -31.21 29.26
C THR A 152 2.28 -30.32 29.26
N ARG A 153 2.09 -29.02 29.46
CA ARG A 153 3.15 -28.13 29.96
C ARG A 153 3.34 -28.45 31.45
N PRO A 154 4.54 -28.84 31.92
CA PRO A 154 4.75 -29.07 33.34
C PRO A 154 4.64 -27.75 34.11
N LYS A 155 3.84 -27.75 35.18
CA LYS A 155 3.85 -26.73 36.23
C LYS A 155 5.19 -26.82 36.99
N PRO A 156 5.88 -25.72 37.29
CA PRO A 156 6.80 -25.69 38.41
C PRO A 156 5.96 -25.52 39.68
N ASN A 157 5.84 -26.56 40.49
CA ASN A 157 5.41 -26.44 41.88
C ASN A 157 6.45 -27.15 42.74
N GLY A 158 7.39 -26.36 43.26
CA GLY A 158 8.22 -26.72 44.41
C GLY A 158 7.91 -25.74 45.53
N GLN A 159 6.83 -25.98 46.27
CA GLN A 159 6.70 -25.48 47.63
C GLN A 159 7.45 -26.46 48.54
N ALA A 160 8.45 -25.96 49.27
CA ALA A 160 8.82 -26.53 50.55
C ALA A 160 8.47 -25.48 51.61
N GLN A 161 7.48 -25.82 52.43
CA GLN A 161 7.10 -25.14 53.66
C GLN A 161 8.19 -25.35 54.72
N GLY A 162 8.32 -24.42 55.65
CA GLY A 162 9.12 -24.63 56.86
C GLY A 162 9.25 -23.42 57.78
N HIS A 163 8.25 -23.25 58.64
CA HIS A 163 8.31 -22.78 60.03
C HIS A 163 9.10 -21.51 60.42
N GLY A 164 8.38 -20.54 61.01
CA GLY A 164 8.95 -19.47 61.84
C GLY A 164 9.55 -19.99 63.15
N PRO A 165 10.25 -19.11 63.88
CA PRO A 165 9.61 -18.57 65.08
C PRO A 165 9.82 -17.07 65.30
N ALA A 166 9.06 -16.57 66.28
CA ALA A 166 9.03 -15.21 66.82
C ALA A 166 10.21 -14.89 67.76
N GLN A 167 10.22 -13.63 68.23
CA GLN A 167 11.05 -12.97 69.27
C GLN A 167 12.34 -12.30 68.74
N ALA A 168 12.82 -11.15 69.23
CA ALA A 168 12.34 -10.08 70.10
C ALA A 168 13.41 -8.96 70.08
N SER A 169 13.03 -7.75 70.51
CA SER A 169 13.89 -6.75 71.17
C SER A 169 14.71 -5.75 70.34
N ARG A 170 14.49 -4.49 70.76
CA ARG A 170 15.13 -3.20 70.45
C ARG A 170 16.64 -3.17 70.75
N PRO A 171 17.33 -2.11 70.30
CA PRO A 171 17.56 -0.94 71.15
C PRO A 171 16.84 0.33 70.67
#